data_AF-A0A7Y3PJT0-F1
#
_entry.id   AF-A0A7Y3PJT0-F1
#
_cell.length_a   1.000
_cell.length_b   1.000
_cell.length_c   1.000
_cell.angle_alpha   90.00
_cell.angle_beta   90.00
_cell.angle_gamma   90.00
#
_symmetry.space_group_name_H-M   'P 1'
#
loop_
_entity.id
_entity.type
_entity.pdbx_description
1 polymer ?
#
loop_
_entity_poly.entity_id
_entity_poly.type
_entity_poly.pdbx_seq_one_letter_code
_entity_poly.pdbx_strand_id
1 'polypeptide(L)'
;MKRRYRVVVAKPGLDGHDRGVKVIARALRDAGFEVIYTGLHQSPEQVVQVVLQEDADALGLSLLSGAHLTLVPKIIELLREKDLGDVVVTVGGIIPDDDIQKLIEGGVSRV
;
A
#
# COMPACT_ATOMS: atom_id res chain seq x y z
N MET A 1 23.62 -14.55 1.68
CA MET A 1 22.36 -14.52 2.47
C MET A 1 21.23 -14.18 1.50
N LYS A 2 20.05 -14.83 1.57
CA LYS A 2 18.90 -14.44 0.74
C LYS A 2 18.38 -13.08 1.25
N ARG A 3 18.24 -12.09 0.36
CA ARG A 3 17.55 -10.82 0.68
C ARG A 3 16.13 -11.15 1.13
N ARG A 4 15.68 -10.59 2.26
CA ARG A 4 14.27 -10.62 2.66
C ARG A 4 13.56 -9.46 1.97
N TYR A 5 12.40 -9.72 1.39
CA TYR A 5 11.58 -8.68 0.78
C TYR A 5 10.94 -7.82 1.88
N ARG A 6 11.00 -6.50 1.69
CA ARG A 6 10.40 -5.50 2.57
C ARG A 6 9.06 -5.04 2.02
N VAL A 7 8.03 -5.11 2.86
CA VAL A 7 6.66 -4.72 2.49
C VAL A 7 6.17 -3.65 3.45
N VAL A 8 5.82 -2.49 2.91
CA VAL A 8 5.09 -1.46 3.64
C VAL A 8 3.60 -1.79 3.53
N VAL A 9 2.91 -1.82 4.65
CA VAL A 9 1.47 -2.01 4.71
C VAL A 9 0.85 -0.76 5.34
N ALA A 10 0.02 -0.06 4.57
CA ALA A 10 -0.45 1.26 4.91
C ALA A 10 -1.97 1.43 4.89
N LYS A 11 -2.44 2.36 5.72
CA LYS A 11 -3.83 2.83 5.81
C LYS A 11 -3.88 4.33 5.54
N PRO A 12 -4.00 4.75 4.27
CA PRO A 12 -4.00 6.17 3.94
C PRO A 12 -5.35 6.82 4.28
N GLY A 13 -5.30 8.11 4.64
CA GLY A 13 -6.48 8.92 4.99
C GLY A 13 -7.13 8.51 6.31
N LEU A 14 -8.40 8.86 6.50
CA LEU A 14 -9.12 8.69 7.77
C LEU A 14 -9.70 7.28 8.00
N ASP A 15 -9.20 6.28 7.29
CA ASP A 15 -9.73 4.91 7.40
C ASP A 15 -9.23 4.21 8.68
N GLY A 16 -10.10 4.11 9.68
CA GLY A 16 -9.83 3.44 10.95
C GLY A 16 -9.96 1.91 10.94
N HIS A 17 -10.32 1.27 9.81
CA HIS A 17 -10.55 -0.17 9.76
C HIS A 17 -9.22 -0.94 9.72
N ASP A 18 -8.73 -1.39 10.88
CA ASP A 18 -7.39 -2.01 10.97
C ASP A 18 -7.36 -3.54 11.08
N ARG A 19 -8.52 -4.21 11.16
CA ARG A 19 -8.56 -5.66 11.35
C ARG A 19 -7.89 -6.40 10.19
N GLY A 20 -8.29 -6.11 8.95
CA GLY A 20 -7.77 -6.79 7.75
C GLY A 20 -6.27 -6.55 7.58
N VAL A 21 -5.83 -5.29 7.70
CA VAL A 21 -4.43 -4.90 7.52
C VAL A 21 -3.51 -5.56 8.56
N LYS A 22 -3.94 -5.68 9.82
CA LYS A 22 -3.16 -6.36 10.87
C LYS A 22 -3.02 -7.86 10.62
N VAL A 23 -4.07 -8.52 10.10
CA VAL A 23 -4.02 -9.94 9.74
C VAL A 23 -3.05 -10.16 8.58
N ILE A 24 -3.12 -9.35 7.53
CA ILE A 24 -2.19 -9.44 6.39
C ILE A 24 -0.75 -9.16 6.85
N ALA A 25 -0.53 -8.11 7.65
CA ALA A 25 0.80 -7.81 8.18
C ALA A 25 1.37 -8.93 9.06
N ARG A 26 0.52 -9.72 9.72
CA ARG A 26 0.95 -10.91 10.46
C ARG A 26 1.29 -12.06 9.50
N ALA A 27 0.41 -12.35 8.54
CA ALA A 27 0.62 -13.42 7.56
C ALA A 27 1.90 -13.20 6.74
N LEU A 28 2.18 -11.96 6.31
CA LEU A 28 3.43 -11.62 5.62
C LEU A 28 4.67 -11.87 6.49
N ARG A 29 4.61 -11.51 7.79
CA ARG A 29 5.71 -11.80 8.72
C ARG A 29 5.93 -13.30 8.92
N ASP A 30 4.85 -14.05 9.09
CA ASP A 30 4.90 -15.51 9.24
C ASP A 30 5.45 -16.18 7.95
N ALA A 31 5.24 -15.56 6.78
CA ALA A 31 5.83 -15.97 5.50
C ALA A 31 7.29 -15.52 5.29
N GLY A 32 7.89 -14.80 6.23
CA GLY A 32 9.31 -14.43 6.22
C GLY A 32 9.64 -13.05 5.61
N PHE A 33 8.63 -12.22 5.34
CA PHE A 33 8.83 -10.84 4.89
C PHE A 33 9.22 -9.92 6.06
N GLU A 34 9.98 -8.87 5.76
CA GLU A 34 10.14 -7.74 6.65
C GLU A 34 8.95 -6.80 6.42
N VAL A 35 8.16 -6.53 7.47
CA VAL A 35 6.88 -5.84 7.32
C VAL A 35 6.86 -4.57 8.15
N ILE A 36 6.60 -3.45 7.48
CA ILE A 36 6.48 -2.12 8.08
C ILE A 36 5.01 -1.73 8.04
N TYR A 37 4.36 -1.71 9.20
CA TYR A 37 2.98 -1.22 9.32
C TYR A 37 2.99 0.26 9.69
N THR A 38 2.42 1.11 8.82
CA THR A 38 2.47 2.57 8.99
C THR A 38 1.55 3.11 10.08
N GLY A 39 0.67 2.28 10.64
CA GLY A 39 -0.41 2.75 11.51
C GLY A 39 -1.56 3.40 10.74
N LEU A 40 -2.48 4.01 11.50
CA LEU A 40 -3.68 4.68 10.98
C LEU A 40 -3.38 6.13 10.60
N HIS A 41 -4.28 6.71 9.80
CA HIS A 41 -4.34 8.15 9.55
C HIS A 41 -3.09 8.73 8.88
N GLN A 42 -2.48 7.98 7.97
CA GLN A 42 -1.31 8.43 7.23
C GLN A 42 -1.74 9.20 5.97
N SER A 43 -1.09 10.33 5.70
CA SER A 43 -1.26 11.01 4.42
C SER A 43 -0.56 10.23 3.29
N PRO A 44 -0.95 10.41 2.02
CA PRO A 44 -0.23 9.85 0.87
C PRO A 44 1.29 10.11 0.92
N GLU A 45 1.69 11.33 1.30
CA GLU A 45 3.08 11.76 1.39
C GLU A 45 3.83 11.00 2.49
N GLN A 46 3.19 10.80 3.65
CA GLN A 46 3.76 10.02 4.75
C GLN A 46 3.96 8.56 4.33
N VAL A 47 2.99 7.96 3.64
CA VAL A 47 3.11 6.58 3.14
C VAL A 47 4.28 6.45 2.17
N VAL A 48 4.37 7.33 1.17
CA VAL A 48 5.47 7.33 0.20
C VAL A 48 6.82 7.56 0.87
N GLN A 49 6.87 8.42 1.88
CA GLN A 49 8.09 8.67 2.63
C GLN A 49 8.58 7.42 3.39
N VAL A 50 7.67 6.63 3.95
CA VAL A 50 8.02 5.35 4.58
C VAL A 50 8.53 4.36 3.53
N VAL A 51 7.89 4.27 2.36
CA VAL A 51 8.37 3.41 1.26
C VAL A 51 9.79 3.76 0.85
N LEU A 52 10.10 5.05 0.74
CA LEU A 52 11.44 5.54 0.42
C LEU A 52 12.46 5.20 1.51
N GLN A 53 12.14 5.53 2.77
CA GLN A 53 13.05 5.36 3.90
C GLN A 53 13.38 3.90 4.18
N GLU A 54 12.38 3.03 4.00
CA GLU A 54 12.50 1.59 4.21
C GLU A 54 12.96 0.86 2.96
N ASP A 55 13.21 1.54 1.83
CA ASP A 55 13.63 0.92 0.56
C ASP A 55 12.76 -0.31 0.21
N ALA A 56 11.44 -0.12 0.27
CA ALA A 56 10.49 -1.23 0.26
C ALA A 56 10.33 -1.82 -1.14
N ASP A 57 10.24 -3.15 -1.23
CA ASP A 57 9.99 -3.87 -2.48
C ASP A 57 8.50 -3.80 -2.90
N ALA A 58 7.59 -3.64 -1.93
CA ALA A 58 6.16 -3.57 -2.16
C ALA A 58 5.42 -2.67 -1.17
N LEU A 59 4.29 -2.13 -1.63
CA LEU A 59 3.34 -1.34 -0.86
C LEU A 59 1.94 -2.00 -0.93
N GLY A 60 1.42 -2.40 0.23
CA GLY A 60 0.03 -2.85 0.38
C GLY A 60 -0.84 -1.77 0.99
N LEU A 61 -1.81 -1.26 0.23
CA LEU A 61 -2.78 -0.27 0.67
C LEU A 61 -4.08 -0.95 1.12
N SER A 62 -4.52 -0.66 2.34
CA SER A 62 -5.83 -1.13 2.84
C SER A 62 -6.83 0.04 2.87
N LEU A 63 -7.93 -0.06 2.12
CA LEU A 63 -8.93 1.00 1.96
C LEU A 63 -10.35 0.45 2.06
N LEU A 64 -11.07 0.87 3.10
CA LEU A 64 -12.49 0.56 3.35
C LEU A 64 -13.36 1.82 3.41
N SER A 65 -12.77 3.00 3.22
CA SER A 65 -13.44 4.30 3.29
C SER A 65 -14.09 4.77 1.98
N GLY A 66 -13.92 4.02 0.89
CA GLY A 66 -14.38 4.42 -0.46
C GLY A 66 -13.53 5.50 -1.14
N ALA A 67 -12.42 5.93 -0.52
CA ALA A 67 -11.53 6.96 -1.06
C ALA A 67 -10.44 6.40 -2.01
N HIS A 68 -10.56 5.15 -2.46
CA HIS A 68 -9.53 4.45 -3.24
C HIS A 68 -9.22 5.13 -4.58
N LEU A 69 -10.22 5.62 -5.30
CA LEU A 69 -10.02 6.35 -6.56
C LEU A 69 -9.37 7.74 -6.39
N THR A 70 -9.23 8.23 -5.17
CA THR A 70 -8.56 9.51 -4.90
C THR A 70 -7.17 9.29 -4.29
N LEU A 71 -7.08 8.46 -3.26
CA LEU A 71 -5.85 8.28 -2.49
C LEU A 71 -4.84 7.41 -3.24
N VAL A 72 -5.29 6.35 -3.94
CA VAL A 72 -4.36 5.44 -4.62
C VAL A 72 -3.67 6.13 -5.80
N PRO A 73 -4.38 6.85 -6.71
CA PRO A 73 -3.70 7.56 -7.79
C PRO A 73 -2.69 8.59 -7.27
N LYS A 74 -3.01 9.29 -6.16
CA LYS A 74 -2.09 10.26 -5.56
C LYS A 74 -0.82 9.60 -5.03
N ILE A 75 -0.94 8.43 -4.40
CA ILE A 75 0.22 7.66 -3.92
C ILE A 75 1.07 7.19 -5.10
N ILE A 76 0.46 6.69 -6.17
CA ILE A 76 1.19 6.25 -7.37
C ILE A 76 1.95 7.40 -8.02
N GLU A 77 1.33 8.58 -8.14
CA GLU A 77 1.99 9.79 -8.63
C GLU A 77 3.22 10.14 -7.77
N LEU A 78 3.04 10.22 -6.45
CA LEU A 78 4.12 10.54 -5.50
C LEU A 78 5.26 9.51 -5.52
N LEU A 79 4.96 8.23 -5.72
CA LEU A 79 5.99 7.19 -5.87
C LEU A 79 6.82 7.44 -7.13
N ARG A 80 6.17 7.73 -8.27
CA ARG A 80 6.87 8.05 -9.53
C ARG A 80 7.71 9.31 -9.43
N GLU A 81 7.21 10.35 -8.76
CA GLU A 81 7.96 11.60 -8.52
C GLU A 81 9.22 11.40 -7.67
N LYS A 82 9.29 10.32 -6.88
CA LYS A 82 10.45 9.96 -6.05
C LYS A 82 11.29 8.82 -6.62
N ASP A 83 11.14 8.53 -7.91
CA ASP A 83 11.85 7.45 -8.61
C ASP A 83 11.60 6.05 -8.01
N LEU A 84 10.44 5.82 -7.38
CA LEU A 84 10.00 4.55 -6.77
C LEU A 84 8.96 3.82 -7.65
N GLY A 85 9.05 3.99 -8.97
CA GLY A 85 8.08 3.43 -9.91
C GLY A 85 8.13 1.90 -10.05
N ASP A 86 9.16 1.26 -9.51
CA ASP A 86 9.39 -0.19 -9.49
C ASP A 86 8.79 -0.91 -8.27
N VAL A 87 8.36 -0.15 -7.25
CA VAL A 87 7.68 -0.69 -6.07
C VAL A 87 6.36 -1.33 -6.47
N VAL A 88 6.16 -2.59 -6.10
CA VAL A 88 4.90 -3.31 -6.38
C VAL A 88 3.78 -2.78 -5.49
N VAL A 89 2.77 -2.15 -6.09
CA VAL A 89 1.62 -1.61 -5.33
C VAL A 89 0.42 -2.54 -5.43
N THR A 90 -0.12 -2.92 -4.28
CA THR A 90 -1.38 -3.68 -4.17
C THR A 90 -2.39 -2.90 -3.36
N VAL A 91 -3.67 -3.06 -3.70
CA VAL A 91 -4.80 -2.43 -2.99
C VAL A 91 -5.70 -3.54 -2.48
N GLY A 92 -6.23 -3.40 -1.28
CA GLY A 92 -7.25 -4.31 -0.76
C GLY A 92 -8.26 -3.57 0.12
N GLY A 93 -9.39 -4.22 0.39
CA GLY A 93 -10.47 -3.65 1.19
C GLY A 93 -11.80 -3.73 0.44
N ILE A 94 -12.64 -2.70 0.53
CA ILE A 94 -13.94 -2.66 -0.13
C ILE A 94 -13.80 -1.82 -1.40
N ILE A 95 -13.53 -2.49 -2.52
CA ILE A 95 -13.36 -1.86 -3.84
C ILE A 95 -14.45 -2.41 -4.77
N PRO A 96 -15.31 -1.56 -5.35
CA PRO A 96 -16.28 -1.99 -6.36
C PRO A 96 -15.59 -2.55 -7.60
N ASP A 97 -16.17 -3.60 -8.21
CA ASP A 97 -15.60 -4.27 -9.39
C ASP A 97 -15.33 -3.29 -10.55
N ASP A 98 -16.24 -2.31 -10.75
CA ASP A 98 -16.12 -1.28 -11.79
C ASP A 98 -14.92 -0.32 -11.60
N ASP A 99 -14.35 -0.28 -10.39
CA ASP A 99 -13.21 0.58 -10.06
C ASP A 99 -11.87 -0.16 -10.14
N ILE A 100 -11.88 -1.50 -10.13
CA ILE A 100 -10.67 -2.33 -10.16
C ILE A 100 -9.84 -2.05 -11.42
N GLN A 101 -10.49 -2.03 -12.58
CA GLN A 101 -9.80 -1.81 -13.85
C GLN A 101 -9.09 -0.45 -13.89
N LYS A 102 -9.75 0.60 -13.38
CA LYS A 102 -9.18 1.96 -13.32
C LYS A 102 -7.94 2.01 -12.42
N LEU A 103 -7.96 1.30 -11.29
CA LEU A 103 -6.82 1.23 -10.38
C LEU A 103 -5.63 0.49 -11.03
N ILE A 104 -5.90 -0.62 -11.72
CA ILE A 104 -4.86 -1.40 -12.40
C ILE A 104 -4.21 -0.58 -13.52
N GLU A 105 -5.02 0.06 -14.37
CA GLU A 105 -4.53 0.98 -15.42
C GLU A 105 -3.76 2.17 -14.84
N GLY A 106 -4.11 2.60 -13.63
CA GLY A 106 -3.41 3.66 -12.90
C GLY A 106 -2.01 3.29 -12.42
N GLY A 107 -1.68 2.00 -12.34
CA GLY A 107 -0.37 1.50 -11.89
C GLY A 107 -0.42 0.56 -10.67
N VAL A 108 -1.61 0.16 -10.22
CA VAL A 108 -1.76 -0.88 -9.19
C VAL A 108 -1.53 -2.25 -9.81
N SER A 109 -0.66 -3.08 -9.21
CA SER A 109 -0.37 -4.42 -9.71
C SER A 109 -1.51 -5.40 -9.47
N ARG A 110 -2.22 -5.26 -8.33
CA ARG A 110 -3.38 -6.08 -8.01
C ARG A 110 -4.31 -5.38 -7.02
N VAL A 111 -5.61 -5.56 -7.23
CA VAL A 111 -6.69 -5.26 -6.29
C VAL A 111 -7.29 -6.57 -5.77
#